data_AF-A0A7W4IEE4-F1
#
_entry.id   AF-A0A7W4IEE4-F1
#
_cell.length_a   1.000
_cell.length_b   1.000
_cell.length_c   1.000
_cell.angle_alpha   90.00
_cell.angle_beta   90.00
_cell.angle_gamma   90.00
#
_symmetry.space_group_name_H-M   'P 1'
#
loop_
_entity.id
_entity.type
_entity.pdbx_description
1 polymer ?
#
loop_
_entity_poly.entity_id
_entity_poly.type
_entity_poly.pdbx_seq_one_letter_code
_entity_poly.pdbx_strand_id
1 'polypeptide(L)'
;MMPRHPFLFRMPGVAALVLLLTACSSGTENARPDPVDLSQFGKGTTRFTVIGAVGSPQGSVTQPNTRRCDIYQLYTSGLTAGGKAAMAAGETITDIATLGLAEIVWTPVHAGTRPRIHTVLFCYDDAQSLVELFDKDPSERRQARHVIVDAEAYSRPIVLKAAPSTDPGSAADAAPVVTTQSTAPANAATSPATPANLKAP
;
A
#
# COMPACT_ATOMS: atom_id res chain seq x y z
N MET A 1 3.34 -80.90 -6.44
CA MET A 1 2.41 -79.79 -6.77
C MET A 1 2.51 -78.75 -5.67
N MET A 2 3.11 -77.59 -5.95
CA MET A 2 3.18 -76.44 -5.04
C MET A 2 2.46 -75.26 -5.71
N PRO A 3 1.60 -74.50 -5.00
CA PRO A 3 1.04 -73.28 -5.53
C PRO A 3 2.05 -72.13 -5.35
N ARG A 4 2.43 -71.49 -6.46
CA ARG A 4 3.10 -70.19 -6.45
C ARG A 4 2.00 -69.11 -6.46
N HIS A 5 1.84 -68.38 -5.37
CA HIS A 5 1.07 -67.14 -5.37
C HIS A 5 2.02 -65.96 -5.66
N PRO A 6 1.85 -65.23 -6.77
CA PRO A 6 2.53 -63.95 -6.93
C PRO A 6 1.75 -62.91 -6.13
N PHE A 7 2.15 -62.68 -4.88
CA PHE A 7 1.90 -61.41 -4.22
C PHE A 7 2.89 -60.39 -4.80
N LEU A 8 2.59 -59.87 -5.99
CA LEU A 8 3.25 -58.69 -6.49
C LEU A 8 2.20 -57.66 -6.89
N PHE A 9 2.09 -56.66 -6.01
CA PHE A 9 2.16 -55.26 -6.39
C PHE A 9 1.06 -54.78 -7.34
N ARG A 10 -0.15 -54.60 -6.79
CA ARG A 10 -1.16 -53.74 -7.42
C ARG A 10 -1.74 -52.77 -6.39
N MET A 11 -0.91 -51.87 -5.88
CA MET A 11 -1.34 -50.65 -5.18
C MET A 11 -0.88 -49.38 -5.93
N PRO A 12 -1.28 -49.15 -7.20
CA PRO A 12 -1.13 -47.83 -7.80
C PRO A 12 -2.07 -46.79 -7.15
N GLY A 13 -3.16 -47.23 -6.51
CA GLY A 13 -4.18 -46.35 -5.96
C GLY A 13 -3.79 -45.64 -4.66
N VAL A 14 -2.99 -46.25 -3.79
CA VAL A 14 -2.63 -45.64 -2.49
C VAL A 14 -1.58 -44.55 -2.65
N ALA A 15 -0.59 -44.75 -3.53
CA ALA A 15 0.41 -43.72 -3.85
C ALA A 15 -0.23 -42.51 -4.57
N ALA A 16 -1.19 -42.76 -5.48
CA ALA A 16 -1.95 -41.70 -6.14
C ALA A 16 -2.84 -40.92 -5.15
N LEU A 17 -3.42 -41.58 -4.16
CA LEU A 17 -4.26 -40.95 -3.14
C LEU A 17 -3.44 -40.06 -2.18
N VAL A 18 -2.22 -40.47 -1.82
CA VAL A 18 -1.31 -39.65 -0.98
C VAL A 18 -0.84 -38.39 -1.73
N LEU A 19 -0.55 -38.48 -3.03
CA LEU A 19 -0.20 -37.31 -3.86
C LEU A 19 -1.35 -36.32 -4.06
N LEU A 20 -2.60 -36.77 -3.96
CA LEU A 20 -3.77 -35.89 -4.06
C LEU A 20 -4.09 -35.16 -2.75
N LEU A 21 -3.56 -35.64 -1.61
CA LEU A 21 -3.78 -35.04 -0.28
C LEU A 21 -2.75 -33.95 0.07
N THR A 22 -1.61 -33.88 -0.61
CA THR A 22 -0.61 -32.80 -0.41
C THR A 22 -0.93 -31.52 -1.19
N ALA A 23 -1.96 -31.53 -2.04
CA ALA A 23 -2.35 -30.39 -2.86
C ALA A 23 -3.20 -29.33 -2.12
N CYS A 24 -3.46 -29.50 -0.82
CA CYS A 24 -4.07 -28.47 0.02
C CYS A 24 -3.05 -27.41 0.46
N SER A 25 -2.16 -26.95 -0.44
CA SER A 25 -1.16 -25.95 -0.07
C SER A 25 -1.79 -24.56 -0.06
N SER A 26 -1.92 -24.04 1.16
CA SER A 26 -1.41 -22.74 1.57
C SER A 26 -1.56 -21.61 0.56
N GLY A 27 -2.34 -20.58 0.91
CA GLY A 27 -2.43 -19.34 0.14
C GLY A 27 -1.06 -18.89 -0.37
N THR A 28 -0.90 -18.94 -1.68
CA THR A 28 0.38 -18.77 -2.39
C THR A 28 1.16 -17.59 -1.85
N GLU A 29 2.40 -17.81 -1.39
CA GLU A 29 3.34 -16.75 -0.98
C GLU A 29 3.41 -15.62 -2.04
N ASN A 30 3.30 -16.00 -3.31
CA ASN A 30 3.26 -15.10 -4.47
C ASN A 30 2.08 -14.13 -4.51
N ALA A 31 0.95 -14.44 -3.86
CA ALA A 31 -0.20 -13.54 -3.80
C ALA A 31 -0.05 -12.46 -2.71
N ARG A 32 0.97 -12.54 -1.86
CA ARG A 32 1.19 -11.53 -0.83
C ARG A 32 1.68 -10.23 -1.49
N PRO A 33 1.29 -9.05 -0.99
CA PRO A 33 1.81 -7.77 -1.48
C PRO A 33 3.33 -7.68 -1.32
N ASP A 34 3.98 -6.97 -2.25
CA ASP A 34 5.39 -6.63 -2.10
C ASP A 34 5.56 -5.47 -1.11
N PRO A 35 6.64 -5.49 -0.30
CA PRO A 35 6.95 -4.37 0.56
C PRO A 35 7.34 -3.15 -0.28
N VAL A 36 6.79 -2.00 0.10
CA VAL A 36 7.16 -0.68 -0.40
C VAL A 36 8.53 -0.33 0.17
N ASP A 37 9.47 -0.03 -0.73
CA ASP A 37 10.75 0.54 -0.35
C ASP A 37 10.57 2.02 -0.01
N LEU A 38 10.71 2.36 1.27
CA LEU A 38 10.62 3.74 1.73
C LEU A 38 11.81 4.61 1.29
N SER A 39 12.96 4.00 0.97
CA SER A 39 14.17 4.73 0.58
C SER A 39 14.08 5.36 -0.81
N GLN A 40 13.11 4.93 -1.63
CA GLN A 40 12.84 5.55 -2.93
C GLN A 40 12.26 6.97 -2.79
N PHE A 41 11.75 7.34 -1.62
CA PHE A 41 11.15 8.65 -1.36
C PHE A 41 12.19 9.57 -0.73
N GLY A 42 12.79 10.41 -1.57
CA GLY A 42 13.81 11.38 -1.19
C GLY A 42 13.30 12.82 -1.13
N LYS A 43 14.23 13.74 -0.87
CA LYS A 43 13.96 15.18 -0.79
C LYS A 43 13.35 15.69 -2.08
N GLY A 44 12.32 16.54 -1.96
CA GLY A 44 11.66 17.12 -3.13
C GLY A 44 10.72 16.16 -3.87
N THR A 45 10.52 14.93 -3.37
CA THR A 45 9.50 14.05 -3.92
C THR A 45 8.14 14.71 -3.77
N THR A 46 7.43 14.93 -4.87
CA THR A 46 6.12 15.58 -4.81
C THR A 46 5.08 14.65 -4.19
N ARG A 47 4.08 15.22 -3.53
CA ARG A 47 2.91 14.48 -3.03
C ARG A 47 2.23 13.65 -4.12
N PHE A 48 2.17 14.17 -5.35
CA PHE A 48 1.61 13.43 -6.48
C PHE A 48 2.43 12.17 -6.83
N THR A 49 3.76 12.27 -6.78
CA THR A 49 4.66 11.13 -6.99
C THR A 49 4.48 10.06 -5.91
N VAL A 50 4.34 10.47 -4.64
CA VAL A 50 4.05 9.53 -3.53
C VAL A 50 2.72 8.82 -3.79
N ILE A 51 1.66 9.57 -4.10
CA ILE A 51 0.33 8.99 -4.39
C ILE A 51 0.38 8.04 -5.60
N GLY A 52 1.14 8.39 -6.64
CA GLY A 52 1.32 7.52 -7.80
C GLY A 52 2.04 6.21 -7.48
N ALA A 53 2.96 6.22 -6.51
CA ALA A 53 3.73 5.05 -6.12
C ALA A 53 3.02 4.14 -5.11
N VAL A 54 2.33 4.71 -4.11
CA VAL A 54 1.75 3.94 -2.99
C VAL A 54 0.22 4.00 -2.90
N GLY A 55 -0.43 4.76 -3.79
CA GLY A 55 -1.88 4.94 -3.83
C GLY A 55 -2.38 6.13 -3.00
N SER A 56 -3.69 6.20 -2.80
CA SER A 56 -4.32 7.27 -2.04
C SER A 56 -4.08 7.10 -0.53
N PRO A 57 -3.87 8.21 0.21
CA PRO A 57 -3.73 8.14 1.66
C PRO A 57 -5.03 7.75 2.34
N GLN A 58 -4.93 7.11 3.50
CA GLN A 58 -6.07 6.77 4.37
C GLN A 58 -6.69 8.01 5.02
N GLY A 59 -5.88 9.05 5.19
CA GLY A 59 -6.28 10.31 5.77
C GLY A 59 -5.11 11.28 5.80
N SER A 60 -5.35 12.49 6.29
CA SER A 60 -4.29 13.47 6.47
C SER A 60 -4.49 14.28 7.74
N VAL A 61 -3.37 14.62 8.37
CA VAL A 61 -3.30 15.34 9.65
C VAL A 61 -2.40 16.56 9.47
N THR A 62 -2.72 17.64 10.18
CA THR A 62 -1.82 18.79 10.28
C THR A 62 -1.05 18.67 11.59
N GLN A 63 0.28 18.60 11.52
CA GLN A 63 1.16 18.45 12.67
C GLN A 63 1.37 19.81 13.37
N PRO A 64 1.81 19.89 14.64
CA PRO A 64 1.90 21.17 15.38
C PRO A 64 2.78 22.24 14.72
N ASN A 65 3.72 21.83 13.87
CA ASN A 65 4.54 22.70 13.02
C ASN A 65 3.79 23.20 11.76
N THR A 66 2.46 23.09 11.70
CA THR A 66 1.61 23.50 10.55
C THR A 66 1.85 22.69 9.26
N ARG A 67 2.69 21.65 9.28
CA ARG A 67 2.92 20.79 8.11
C ARG A 67 1.76 19.83 7.90
N ARG A 68 1.45 19.56 6.63
CA ARG A 68 0.43 18.58 6.26
C ARG A 68 1.08 17.21 6.07
N CYS A 69 0.59 16.22 6.78
CA CYS A 69 1.05 14.84 6.68
C CYS A 69 -0.07 13.94 6.18
N ASP A 70 0.25 13.08 5.21
CA ASP A 70 -0.62 12.03 4.73
C ASP A 70 -0.32 10.72 5.48
N ILE A 71 -1.37 10.00 5.85
CA ILE A 71 -1.31 8.75 6.62
C ILE A 71 -1.54 7.58 5.67
N TYR A 72 -0.62 6.63 5.66
CA TYR A 72 -0.69 5.43 4.84
C TYR A 72 -0.61 4.16 5.69
N GLN A 73 -1.23 3.10 5.17
CA GLN A 73 -1.08 1.73 5.65
C GLN A 73 -0.35 0.94 4.58
N LEU A 74 0.95 0.72 4.76
CA LEU A 74 1.83 0.12 3.77
C LEU A 74 2.47 -1.14 4.32
N TYR A 75 2.72 -2.11 3.45
CA TYR A 75 3.69 -3.16 3.76
C TYR A 75 5.08 -2.58 3.51
N THR A 76 5.94 -2.45 4.51
CA THR A 76 7.32 -1.93 4.38
C THR A 76 8.36 -2.99 4.71
N SER A 77 7.91 -4.12 5.24
CA SER A 77 8.72 -5.29 5.58
C SER A 77 8.17 -6.53 4.89
N GLY A 78 9.04 -7.47 4.50
CA GLY A 78 8.66 -8.75 3.90
C GLY A 78 9.60 -9.11 2.76
N LEU A 79 9.29 -10.20 2.07
CA LEU A 79 10.01 -10.58 0.85
C LEU A 79 9.53 -9.74 -0.33
N THR A 80 10.47 -9.22 -1.11
CA THR A 80 10.20 -8.69 -2.45
C THR A 80 9.80 -9.82 -3.41
N ALA A 81 9.28 -9.49 -4.59
CA ALA A 81 8.99 -10.49 -5.63
C ALA A 81 10.17 -11.44 -5.89
N GLY A 82 11.40 -10.92 -5.95
CA GLY A 82 12.61 -11.74 -6.11
C GLY A 82 12.87 -12.66 -4.91
N GLY A 83 12.67 -12.15 -3.69
CA GLY A 83 12.78 -12.95 -2.47
C GLY A 83 11.74 -14.08 -2.41
N LYS A 84 10.50 -13.80 -2.78
CA LYS A 84 9.40 -14.79 -2.85
C LYS A 84 9.72 -15.89 -3.86
N ALA A 85 10.21 -15.51 -5.03
CA ALA A 85 10.60 -16.46 -6.07
C ALA A 85 11.77 -17.36 -5.63
N ALA A 86 12.79 -16.79 -4.98
CA ALA A 86 13.92 -17.55 -4.44
C ALA A 86 13.47 -18.51 -3.33
N MET A 87 12.58 -18.06 -2.45
CA MET A 87 12.00 -18.89 -1.40
C MET A 87 11.22 -20.08 -1.98
N ALA A 88 10.34 -19.83 -2.95
CA ALA A 88 9.58 -20.89 -3.62
C ALA A 88 10.50 -21.92 -4.32
N ALA A 89 11.59 -21.45 -4.95
CA ALA A 89 12.59 -22.35 -5.52
C ALA A 89 13.29 -23.19 -4.44
N GLY A 90 13.64 -22.60 -3.30
CA GLY A 90 14.24 -23.33 -2.17
C GLY A 90 13.29 -24.36 -1.55
N GLU A 91 12.02 -23.99 -1.39
CA GLU A 91 10.97 -24.85 -0.86
C GLU A 91 10.73 -26.05 -1.77
N THR A 92 10.60 -25.85 -3.09
CA THR A 92 10.43 -26.95 -4.06
C THR A 92 11.61 -27.92 -4.08
N ILE A 93 12.86 -27.43 -4.00
CA ILE A 93 14.05 -28.29 -3.90
C ILE A 93 14.03 -29.09 -2.60
N THR A 94 13.69 -28.43 -1.49
CA THR A 94 13.60 -29.08 -0.17
C THR A 94 12.48 -30.11 -0.16
N ASP A 95 11.40 -29.86 -0.88
CA ASP A 95 10.24 -30.75 -0.91
C ASP A 95 10.60 -32.07 -1.58
N ILE A 96 11.33 -32.00 -2.70
CA ILE A 96 11.90 -33.18 -3.36
C ILE A 96 12.89 -33.91 -2.44
N ALA A 97 13.79 -33.17 -1.78
CA ALA A 97 14.82 -33.76 -0.92
C ALA A 97 14.26 -34.39 0.36
N THR A 98 13.14 -33.87 0.86
CA THR A 98 12.49 -34.32 2.11
C THR A 98 11.24 -35.16 1.86
N LEU A 99 10.98 -35.53 0.60
CA LEU A 99 9.84 -36.36 0.17
C LEU A 99 8.47 -35.76 0.57
N GLY A 100 8.31 -34.44 0.45
CA GLY A 100 7.05 -33.76 0.76
C GLY A 100 6.98 -33.09 2.14
N LEU A 101 8.09 -32.99 2.87
CA LEU A 101 8.14 -32.41 4.23
C LEU A 101 8.71 -30.98 4.27
N ALA A 102 8.81 -30.30 3.11
CA ALA A 102 9.36 -28.94 3.07
C ALA A 102 8.56 -27.97 3.94
N GLU A 103 7.25 -28.11 3.98
CA GLU A 103 6.37 -27.25 4.77
C GLU A 103 6.80 -27.20 6.24
N ILE A 104 7.20 -28.32 6.86
CA ILE A 104 7.65 -28.35 8.26
C ILE A 104 8.96 -27.57 8.44
N VAL A 105 9.87 -27.70 7.47
CA VAL A 105 11.18 -27.05 7.48
C VAL A 105 11.04 -25.54 7.24
N TRP A 106 10.17 -25.13 6.31
CA TRP A 106 10.04 -23.75 5.85
C TRP A 106 8.97 -22.95 6.61
N THR A 107 8.06 -23.60 7.36
CA THR A 107 7.08 -22.94 8.24
C THR A 107 7.66 -21.81 9.11
N PRO A 108 8.78 -22.00 9.86
CA PRO A 108 9.33 -20.91 10.66
C PRO A 108 9.86 -19.76 9.79
N VAL A 109 10.40 -20.05 8.60
CA VAL A 109 10.88 -19.03 7.66
C VAL A 109 9.68 -18.24 7.12
N HIS A 110 8.64 -18.94 6.65
CA HIS A 110 7.37 -18.34 6.22
C HIS A 110 6.74 -17.46 7.28
N ALA A 111 6.80 -17.87 8.56
CA ALA A 111 6.30 -17.06 9.67
C ALA A 111 7.13 -15.79 9.88
N GLY A 112 8.46 -15.88 9.71
CA GLY A 112 9.38 -14.76 9.87
C GLY A 112 9.34 -13.74 8.73
N THR A 113 9.01 -14.16 7.51
CA THR A 113 9.01 -13.31 6.31
C THR A 113 7.64 -12.74 5.95
N ARG A 114 6.60 -13.04 6.75
CA ARG A 114 5.25 -12.52 6.54
C ARG A 114 5.25 -10.99 6.50
N PRO A 115 4.70 -10.39 5.43
CA PRO A 115 4.58 -8.95 5.35
C PRO A 115 3.59 -8.46 6.41
N ARG A 116 3.91 -7.30 7.00
CA ARG A 116 3.11 -6.65 8.03
C ARG A 116 2.73 -5.25 7.57
N ILE A 117 1.51 -4.83 7.89
CA ILE A 117 1.05 -3.48 7.60
C ILE A 117 1.62 -2.53 8.67
N HIS A 118 2.21 -1.44 8.21
CA HIS A 118 2.80 -0.39 9.00
C HIS A 118 2.11 0.93 8.72
N THR A 119 2.00 1.77 9.76
CA THR A 119 1.51 3.14 9.59
C THR A 119 2.69 4.03 9.22
N VAL A 120 2.65 4.59 8.02
CA VAL A 120 3.68 5.49 7.50
C VAL A 120 3.08 6.88 7.30
N LEU A 121 3.78 7.91 7.76
CA LEU A 121 3.40 9.30 7.54
C LEU A 121 4.38 9.95 6.57
N PHE A 122 3.84 10.55 5.52
CA PHE A 122 4.58 11.40 4.60
C PHE A 122 4.18 12.84 4.87
N CYS A 123 5.12 13.66 5.38
CA CYS A 123 4.88 15.05 5.71
C CYS A 123 5.48 15.96 4.65
N TYR A 124 4.68 16.94 4.23
CA TYR A 124 5.00 17.84 3.13
C TYR A 124 5.18 19.28 3.61
N ASP A 125 5.96 20.04 2.85
CA ASP A 125 6.00 21.50 2.95
C ASP A 125 4.81 22.16 2.24
N ASP A 126 4.77 23.50 2.28
CA ASP A 126 3.74 24.30 1.61
C ASP A 126 3.71 24.11 0.09
N ALA A 127 4.85 23.73 -0.50
CA ALA A 127 5.01 23.43 -1.92
C ALA A 127 4.63 21.97 -2.27
N GLN A 128 4.03 21.22 -1.34
CA GLN A 128 3.64 19.81 -1.51
C GLN A 128 4.82 18.88 -1.82
N SER A 129 6.03 19.23 -1.34
CA SER A 129 7.23 18.43 -1.45
C SER A 129 7.53 17.69 -0.14
N LEU A 130 7.97 16.43 -0.24
CA LEU A 130 8.25 15.58 0.91
C LEU A 130 9.46 16.11 1.68
N VAL A 131 9.26 16.34 2.98
CA VAL A 131 10.28 16.84 3.90
C VAL A 131 10.60 15.88 5.04
N GLU A 132 9.65 15.01 5.39
CA GLU A 132 9.78 14.13 6.55
C GLU A 132 8.97 12.86 6.34
N LEU A 133 9.54 11.74 6.77
CA LEU A 133 8.95 10.43 6.71
C LEU A 133 9.00 9.81 8.11
N PHE A 134 7.85 9.39 8.62
CA PHE A 134 7.76 8.61 9.85
C PHE A 134 7.27 7.21 9.52
N ASP A 135 8.06 6.21 9.90
CA ASP A 135 7.64 4.81 9.88
C ASP A 135 7.57 4.30 11.31
N LYS A 136 6.36 3.90 11.74
CA LYS A 136 6.14 3.26 13.03
C LYS A 136 6.04 1.76 12.83
N ASP A 137 7.19 1.11 12.68
CA ASP A 137 7.28 -0.35 12.63
C ASP A 137 6.94 -0.93 14.03
N PRO A 138 5.88 -1.74 14.19
CA PRO A 138 5.52 -2.38 15.45
C PRO A 138 6.45 -3.54 15.83
N SER A 139 7.35 -3.98 14.94
CA SER A 139 8.40 -4.96 15.24
C SER A 139 9.62 -4.33 15.92
N GLU A 140 9.86 -3.03 15.69
CA GLU A 140 10.85 -2.25 16.44
C GLU A 140 10.23 -1.68 17.73
N ARG A 141 10.31 -2.45 18.83
CA ARG A 141 9.80 -2.03 20.15
C ARG A 141 10.46 -0.76 20.74
N ARG A 142 11.42 -0.13 20.06
CA ARG A 142 12.24 0.94 20.66
C ARG A 142 12.29 2.26 19.88
N GLN A 143 12.17 2.32 18.56
CA GLN A 143 12.30 3.59 17.84
C GLN A 143 11.39 3.62 16.60
N ALA A 144 10.51 4.61 16.50
CA ALA A 144 9.91 4.93 15.21
C ALA A 144 11.04 5.41 14.30
N ARG A 145 11.14 4.85 13.09
CA ARG A 145 12.15 5.29 12.12
C ARG A 145 11.69 6.64 11.57
N HIS A 146 12.24 7.69 12.14
CA HIS A 146 12.03 9.05 11.72
C HIS A 146 13.16 9.45 10.78
N VAL A 147 12.83 9.64 9.50
CA VAL A 147 13.77 10.13 8.49
C VAL A 147 13.41 11.56 8.16
N ILE A 148 14.27 12.50 8.58
CA ILE A 148 14.23 13.87 8.08
C ILE A 148 14.80 13.82 6.67
N VAL A 149 13.92 13.95 5.69
CA VAL A 149 14.28 13.87 4.28
C VAL A 149 14.87 15.21 3.81
N ASP A 150 14.41 16.32 4.39
CA ASP A 150 14.94 17.65 4.14
C ASP A 150 15.20 18.42 5.45
N ALA A 151 16.46 18.44 5.88
CA ALA A 151 16.88 19.20 7.07
C ALA A 151 16.83 20.72 6.87
N GLU A 152 16.94 21.21 5.64
CA GLU A 152 16.91 22.65 5.31
C GLU A 152 15.49 23.21 5.43
N ALA A 153 14.48 22.38 5.16
CA ALA A 153 13.09 22.73 5.42
C ALA A 153 12.79 23.00 6.91
N TYR A 154 13.59 22.45 7.84
CA TYR A 154 13.46 22.72 9.28
C TYR A 154 14.17 24.00 9.74
N SER A 155 15.13 24.49 8.98
CA SER A 155 15.86 25.72 9.30
C SER A 155 15.19 26.98 8.73
N ARG A 156 14.15 26.82 7.91
CA ARG A 156 13.31 27.91 7.43
C ARG A 156 12.27 28.29 8.48
N PRO A 157 12.14 29.58 8.86
CA PRO A 157 11.11 30.01 9.78
C PRO A 157 9.73 29.73 9.18
N ILE A 158 8.89 29.02 9.92
CA ILE A 158 7.49 28.80 9.56
C ILE A 158 6.80 30.16 9.70
N VAL A 159 6.51 30.81 8.58
CA VAL A 159 5.72 32.04 8.59
C VAL A 159 4.28 31.63 8.91
N LEU A 160 3.94 31.67 10.20
CA LEU A 160 2.55 31.54 10.66
C LEU A 160 1.74 32.62 9.95
N LYS A 161 0.96 32.22 8.94
CA LYS A 161 -0.03 33.11 8.35
C LYS A 161 -1.05 33.41 9.45
N ALA A 162 -1.01 34.65 9.95
CA ALA A 162 -1.92 35.11 10.99
C ALA A 162 -3.36 34.82 10.56
N ALA A 163 -4.13 34.16 11.43
CA ALA A 163 -5.56 34.02 11.24
C ALA A 163 -6.18 35.41 11.08
N PRO A 164 -7.17 35.61 10.18
CA PRO A 164 -7.93 36.84 10.16
C PRO A 164 -8.60 37.01 11.52
N SER A 165 -8.17 38.02 12.27
CA SER A 165 -8.77 38.41 13.53
C SER A 165 -10.17 38.96 13.26
N THR A 166 -11.20 38.14 13.49
CA THR A 166 -12.56 38.64 13.70
C THR A 166 -12.65 39.19 15.12
N ASP A 167 -12.35 40.48 15.28
CA ASP A 167 -12.78 41.25 16.44
C ASP A 167 -14.19 41.81 16.16
N PRO A 168 -15.24 41.39 16.89
CA PRO A 168 -16.55 42.02 16.82
C PRO A 168 -16.59 43.15 17.86
N GLY A 169 -16.18 44.35 17.45
CA GLY A 169 -16.04 45.47 18.37
C GLY A 169 -16.08 46.85 17.74
N SER A 170 -17.02 47.11 16.83
CA SER A 170 -17.51 48.49 16.59
C SER A 170 -18.83 48.44 15.82
N ALA A 171 -19.95 48.56 16.54
CA ALA A 171 -21.26 48.77 15.96
C ALA A 171 -21.47 50.26 15.68
N ALA A 172 -21.80 50.61 14.43
CA ALA A 172 -22.68 51.73 14.10
C ALA A 172 -23.17 51.61 12.65
N ASP A 173 -24.49 51.44 12.50
CA ASP A 173 -25.36 51.80 11.37
C ASP A 173 -24.99 51.40 9.94
N ALA A 174 -25.71 50.39 9.42
CA ALA A 174 -26.57 50.54 8.23
C ALA A 174 -27.39 49.26 7.98
N ALA A 175 -28.70 49.44 7.80
CA ALA A 175 -29.71 48.43 7.49
C ALA A 175 -29.45 47.69 6.14
N PRO A 176 -30.07 46.52 5.90
CA PRO A 176 -29.73 45.66 4.77
C PRO A 176 -30.34 46.19 3.46
N VAL A 177 -29.48 46.54 2.50
CA VAL A 177 -29.92 46.74 1.12
C VAL A 177 -29.92 45.39 0.41
N VAL A 178 -31.12 44.83 0.28
CA VAL A 178 -31.44 43.82 -0.73
C VAL A 178 -31.24 44.47 -2.10
N THR A 179 -30.27 43.99 -2.88
CA THR A 179 -30.22 44.25 -4.32
C THR A 179 -30.35 42.92 -5.06
N THR A 180 -31.56 42.68 -5.54
CA THR A 180 -31.85 41.74 -6.62
C THR A 180 -31.44 42.36 -7.96
N GLN A 181 -30.63 41.63 -8.74
CA GLN A 181 -30.48 41.73 -10.21
C GLN A 181 -29.78 40.41 -10.60
N SER A 182 -30.44 39.35 -11.09
CA SER A 182 -31.21 39.20 -12.33
C SER A 182 -30.50 39.78 -13.55
N THR A 183 -29.81 38.92 -14.30
CA THR A 183 -29.84 38.85 -15.76
C THR A 183 -29.16 37.57 -16.22
N ALA A 184 -29.97 36.59 -16.64
CA ALA A 184 -29.56 35.65 -17.68
C ALA A 184 -29.67 36.36 -19.05
N PRO A 185 -29.00 35.84 -20.08
CA PRO A 185 -29.83 35.20 -21.10
C PRO A 185 -29.35 33.82 -21.51
N ALA A 186 -30.34 33.07 -21.96
CA ALA A 186 -30.28 31.73 -22.52
C ALA A 186 -29.43 31.66 -23.80
N ASN A 187 -28.83 30.48 -24.01
CA ASN A 187 -28.91 29.64 -25.20
C ASN A 187 -27.96 28.45 -24.98
N ALA A 188 -28.16 27.23 -25.44
CA ALA A 188 -29.30 26.46 -25.92
C ALA A 188 -28.67 25.06 -26.05
N ALA A 189 -29.30 24.04 -25.46
CA ALA A 189 -28.87 22.67 -25.66
C ALA A 189 -29.09 22.26 -27.13
N THR A 190 -28.14 21.53 -27.71
CA THR A 190 -28.46 20.61 -28.79
C THR A 190 -27.50 19.43 -28.75
N SER A 191 -28.03 18.30 -28.30
CA SER A 191 -27.52 16.97 -28.59
C SER A 191 -27.75 16.65 -30.07
N PRO A 192 -26.92 15.79 -30.68
CA PRO A 192 -27.56 14.67 -31.37
C PRO A 192 -26.90 13.31 -31.09
N ALA A 193 -27.78 12.39 -30.73
CA ALA A 193 -27.88 10.99 -31.14
C ALA A 193 -26.65 10.25 -31.73
N THR A 194 -26.36 9.13 -31.09
CA THR A 194 -25.82 7.86 -31.64
C THR A 194 -26.37 7.52 -33.04
N PRO A 195 -25.55 6.89 -33.89
CA PRO A 195 -25.92 5.55 -34.34
C PRO A 195 -24.77 4.53 -34.20
N ALA A 196 -25.20 3.29 -33.94
CA ALA A 196 -24.41 2.07 -34.07
C ALA A 196 -23.92 1.87 -35.53
N ASN A 197 -22.77 1.22 -35.74
CA ASN A 197 -22.67 -0.17 -36.24
C ASN A 197 -21.23 -0.50 -36.74
N LEU A 198 -20.80 -1.76 -36.49
CA LEU A 198 -19.93 -2.67 -37.31
C LEU A 198 -18.73 -2.08 -38.09
N LYS A 199 -17.49 -2.62 -38.06
CA LYS A 199 -17.08 -4.03 -38.25
C LYS A 199 -15.54 -4.14 -38.18
N ALA A 200 -15.04 -5.31 -37.76
CA ALA A 200 -13.63 -5.73 -37.84
C ALA A 200 -13.10 -5.85 -39.29
N PRO A 201 -11.78 -5.91 -39.47
CA PRO A 201 -11.12 -7.22 -39.68
C PRO A 201 -10.03 -7.56 -38.66
#